data_AF-A0A9D6WZC6-F1
#
_entry.id   AF-A0A9D6WZC6-F1
#
_cell.length_a   1.000
_cell.length_b   1.000
_cell.length_c   1.000
_cell.angle_alpha   90.00
_cell.angle_beta   90.00
_cell.angle_gamma   90.00
#
_symmetry.space_group_name_H-M   'P 1'
#
loop_
_entity.id
_entity.type
_entity.pdbx_description
1 polymer ?
#
loop_
_entity_poly.entity_id
_entity_poly.type
_entity_poly.pdbx_seq_one_letter_code
_entity_poly.pdbx_strand_id
1 'polypeptide(L)'
;MADAGAAPATPAAGARGPARALVTLPPQLRRGEPFEVRLLVAHAMETGHRADSQGQRVPRDIVRRVECRLDGEMVFAADLQQAIAANPYIAFPLVVQGEGTLVVAWSGDHGFAHSVSVAVKPQ
;
A
#
# COMPACT_ATOMS: atom_id res chain seq x y z
N MET A 1 -21.90 -20.04 -24.39
CA MET A 1 -20.91 -21.10 -24.12
C MET A 1 -19.86 -20.45 -23.24
N ALA A 2 -19.74 -20.93 -22.00
CA ALA A 2 -19.06 -20.27 -20.89
C ALA A 2 -17.55 -20.17 -21.11
N ASP A 3 -16.97 -19.00 -20.89
CA ASP A 3 -15.54 -18.86 -20.64
C ASP A 3 -15.30 -18.91 -19.13
N ALA A 4 -14.33 -19.72 -18.76
CA ALA A 4 -14.14 -20.26 -17.43
C ALA A 4 -13.53 -19.20 -16.51
N GLY A 5 -14.21 -18.94 -15.40
CA GLY A 5 -13.63 -18.19 -14.29
C GLY A 5 -12.36 -18.89 -13.82
N ALA A 6 -11.22 -18.21 -13.98
CA ALA A 6 -9.97 -18.61 -13.37
C ALA A 6 -10.14 -18.60 -11.85
N ALA A 7 -10.12 -19.79 -11.25
CA ALA A 7 -10.13 -19.97 -9.80
C ALA A 7 -8.86 -19.34 -9.18
N PRO A 8 -8.96 -18.74 -7.99
CA PRO A 8 -7.79 -18.17 -7.32
C PRO A 8 -6.79 -19.27 -6.98
N ALA A 9 -5.53 -19.08 -7.38
CA ALA A 9 -4.42 -19.95 -7.03
C ALA A 9 -4.28 -20.06 -5.50
N THR A 10 -4.18 -21.29 -5.02
CA THR A 10 -3.90 -21.61 -3.61
C THR A 10 -2.57 -20.98 -3.18
N PRO A 11 -2.52 -20.19 -2.10
CA PRO A 11 -1.25 -19.65 -1.62
C PRO A 11 -0.40 -20.78 -1.02
N ALA A 12 0.86 -20.87 -1.48
CA ALA A 12 1.87 -21.76 -0.95
C ALA A 12 2.22 -21.43 0.51
N ALA A 13 2.62 -22.45 1.26
CA ALA A 13 2.88 -22.42 2.69
C ALA A 13 3.92 -21.36 3.12
N GLY A 14 3.49 -20.49 4.03
CA GLY A 14 4.32 -19.46 4.64
C GLY A 14 3.50 -18.22 5.00
N ALA A 15 2.38 -18.38 5.69
CA ALA A 15 1.49 -17.28 6.04
C ALA A 15 2.19 -16.31 7.02
N ARG A 16 2.87 -15.29 6.48
CA ARG A 16 3.09 -14.02 7.20
C ARG A 16 1.68 -13.54 7.59
N GLY A 17 1.44 -13.34 8.88
CA GLY A 17 0.18 -12.75 9.37
C GLY A 17 -0.14 -11.45 8.63
N PRO A 18 -1.39 -10.96 8.67
CA PRO A 18 -1.81 -9.82 7.85
C PRO A 18 -0.86 -8.66 8.07
N ALA A 19 -0.23 -8.20 6.99
CA ALA A 19 0.64 -7.02 7.02
C ALA A 19 -0.17 -5.88 7.63
N ARG A 20 0.35 -5.26 8.70
CA ARG A 20 -0.33 -4.14 9.34
C ARG A 20 -0.12 -2.90 8.48
N ALA A 21 -1.20 -2.37 7.89
CA ALA A 21 -1.18 -1.06 7.26
C ALA A 21 -2.11 -0.08 8.00
N LEU A 22 -1.73 1.19 7.98
CA LEU A 22 -2.51 2.29 8.52
C LEU A 22 -2.71 3.32 7.42
N VAL A 23 -3.97 3.72 7.26
CA VAL A 23 -4.37 4.90 6.47
C VAL A 23 -4.95 5.88 7.48
N THR A 24 -4.30 7.03 7.62
CA THR A 24 -4.69 8.05 8.58
C THR A 24 -5.11 9.32 7.84
N LEU A 25 -6.33 9.76 8.15
CA LEU A 25 -6.89 11.03 7.72
C LEU A 25 -7.01 11.95 8.95
N PRO A 26 -6.99 13.28 8.80
CA PRO A 26 -7.33 14.19 9.88
C PRO A 26 -8.75 13.93 10.41
N PRO A 27 -9.01 14.19 11.70
CA PRO A 27 -10.33 13.95 12.31
C PRO A 27 -11.42 14.87 11.74
N GLN A 28 -11.03 16.00 11.14
CA GLN A 28 -11.92 16.96 10.50
C GLN A 28 -11.41 17.24 9.10
N LEU A 29 -12.29 17.08 8.11
CA LEU A 29 -12.03 17.33 6.70
C LEU A 29 -12.98 18.44 6.25
N ARG A 30 -12.51 19.35 5.39
CA ARG A 30 -13.33 20.45 4.86
C ARG A 30 -13.47 20.30 3.36
N ARG A 31 -14.68 20.52 2.85
CA ARG A 31 -14.93 20.47 1.41
C ARG A 31 -14.07 21.51 0.67
N GLY A 32 -13.38 21.07 -0.38
CA GLY A 32 -12.58 21.95 -1.23
C GLY A 32 -11.27 22.44 -0.62
N GLU A 33 -10.92 22.03 0.60
CA GLU A 33 -9.63 22.34 1.24
C GLU A 33 -8.71 21.11 1.21
N PRO A 34 -7.38 21.31 1.06
CA PRO A 34 -6.43 20.21 1.11
C PRO A 34 -6.28 19.65 2.51
N PHE A 35 -6.19 18.33 2.61
CA PHE A 35 -5.82 17.62 3.84
C PHE A 35 -4.75 16.57 3.55
N GLU A 36 -3.97 16.23 4.58
CA GLU A 36 -2.86 15.27 4.44
C GLU A 36 -3.36 13.84 4.64
N VAL A 37 -3.21 12.99 3.63
CA VAL A 37 -3.38 11.54 3.73
C VAL A 37 -2.04 10.94 4.16
N ARG A 38 -2.03 10.15 5.24
CA ARG A 38 -0.82 9.47 5.73
C ARG A 38 -0.98 7.97 5.61
N LEU A 39 0.02 7.35 4.99
CA LEU A 39 0.09 5.93 4.71
C LEU A 39 1.27 5.33 5.49
N LEU A 40 1.05 4.21 6.16
CA LEU A 40 2.10 3.39 6.75
C LEU A 40 1.83 1.92 6.44
N VAL A 41 2.84 1.19 6.00
CA VAL A 41 2.74 -0.27 5.80
C VAL A 41 3.90 -0.97 6.50
N ALA A 42 3.60 -1.95 7.36
CA ALA A 42 4.61 -2.75 8.02
C ALA A 42 5.30 -3.66 7.00
N HIS A 43 6.57 -3.35 6.68
CA HIS A 43 7.36 -4.08 5.70
C HIS A 43 8.84 -3.89 5.96
N ALA A 44 9.66 -4.95 5.86
CA ALA A 44 11.09 -4.88 6.16
C ALA A 44 11.89 -4.06 5.13
N MET A 45 11.41 -3.99 3.88
CA MET A 45 12.11 -3.32 2.76
C MET A 45 13.55 -3.83 2.60
N GLU A 46 13.73 -5.15 2.53
CA GLU A 46 15.05 -5.75 2.31
C GLU A 46 15.54 -5.36 0.92
N THR A 47 16.61 -4.59 0.87
CA THR A 47 17.14 -3.99 -0.36
C THR A 47 17.82 -5.01 -1.25
N GLY A 48 18.32 -6.09 -0.64
CA GLY A 48 19.15 -7.09 -1.30
C GLY A 48 20.64 -6.73 -1.36
N HIS A 49 21.04 -5.70 -0.61
CA HIS A 49 22.45 -5.30 -0.49
C HIS A 49 23.13 -5.89 0.74
N ARG A 50 22.36 -6.32 1.75
CA ARG A 50 22.89 -6.91 2.97
C ARG A 50 23.34 -8.36 2.73
N ALA A 51 24.44 -8.74 3.38
CA ALA A 51 24.87 -10.13 3.49
C ALA A 51 24.35 -10.77 4.79
N ASP A 52 24.06 -12.06 4.76
CA ASP A 52 23.76 -12.86 5.94
C ASP A 52 25.03 -13.31 6.68
N SER A 53 24.86 -14.12 7.73
CA SER A 53 25.99 -14.64 8.53
C SER A 53 26.88 -15.63 7.77
N GLN A 54 26.42 -16.14 6.63
CA GLN A 54 27.19 -17.00 5.74
C GLN A 54 27.86 -16.22 4.60
N GLY A 55 27.73 -14.88 4.60
CA GLY A 55 28.27 -14.00 3.56
C GLY A 55 27.45 -13.99 2.27
N GLN A 56 26.29 -14.62 2.23
CA GLN A 56 25.42 -14.65 1.06
C GLN A 56 24.55 -13.40 1.01
N ARG A 57 24.30 -12.86 -0.19
CA ARG A 57 23.38 -11.73 -0.36
C ARG A 57 21.96 -12.19 -0.04
N VAL A 58 21.29 -11.43 0.82
CA VAL A 58 19.88 -11.65 1.10
C VAL A 58 19.10 -11.20 -0.14
N PRO A 59 18.11 -11.96 -0.63
CA PRO A 59 17.30 -11.53 -1.76
C PRO A 59 16.50 -10.27 -1.42
N ARG A 60 16.38 -9.38 -2.41
CA ARG A 60 15.52 -8.20 -2.32
C ARG A 60 14.07 -8.62 -2.02
N ASP A 61 13.42 -7.93 -1.10
CA ASP A 61 12.01 -8.04 -0.75
C ASP A 61 11.51 -6.62 -0.37
N ILE A 62 10.94 -5.89 -1.34
CA ILE A 62 10.40 -4.54 -1.12
C ILE A 62 8.94 -4.40 -1.54
N VAL A 63 8.24 -3.45 -0.92
CA VAL A 63 7.04 -2.86 -1.52
C VAL A 63 7.49 -2.07 -2.75
N ARG A 64 6.85 -2.32 -3.89
CA ARG A 64 7.20 -1.74 -5.18
C ARG A 64 6.28 -0.60 -5.58
N ARG A 65 5.01 -0.68 -5.21
CA ARG A 65 4.01 0.28 -5.66
C ARG A 65 2.95 0.50 -4.60
N VAL A 66 2.52 1.75 -4.48
CA VAL A 66 1.33 2.13 -3.74
C VAL A 66 0.40 2.89 -4.69
N GLU A 67 -0.89 2.58 -4.62
CA GLU A 67 -1.96 3.26 -5.35
C GLU A 67 -3.06 3.67 -4.37
N CYS A 68 -3.59 4.87 -4.53
CA CYS A 68 -4.73 5.39 -3.80
C CYS A 68 -5.81 5.77 -4.80
N ARG A 69 -7.01 5.20 -4.62
CA ARG A 69 -8.18 5.48 -5.44
C ARG A 69 -9.31 6.04 -4.60
N LEU A 70 -9.90 7.15 -5.01
CA LEU A 70 -11.12 7.70 -4.43
C LEU A 70 -12.29 7.33 -5.35
N ASP A 71 -13.21 6.50 -4.86
CA ASP A 71 -14.37 6.00 -5.63
C ASP A 71 -13.99 5.41 -7.01
N GLY A 72 -12.82 4.76 -7.06
CA GLY A 72 -12.27 4.13 -8.26
C GLY A 72 -11.31 5.01 -9.07
N GLU A 73 -11.37 6.34 -8.91
CA GLU A 73 -10.47 7.28 -9.58
C GLU A 73 -9.10 7.32 -8.90
N MET A 74 -8.02 7.21 -9.68
CA MET A 74 -6.66 7.26 -9.15
C MET A 74 -6.32 8.69 -8.69
N VAL A 75 -6.09 8.88 -7.40
CA VAL A 75 -5.75 10.18 -6.81
C VAL A 75 -4.27 10.29 -6.43
N PHE A 76 -3.59 9.16 -6.22
CA PHE A 76 -2.16 9.12 -5.94
C PHE A 76 -1.58 7.76 -6.33
N ALA A 77 -0.36 7.76 -6.89
CA ALA A 77 0.42 6.55 -7.06
C ALA A 77 1.91 6.85 -6.89
N ALA A 78 2.66 5.90 -6.37
CA ALA A 78 4.12 5.99 -6.28
C ALA A 78 4.76 4.63 -6.51
N ASP A 79 5.84 4.64 -7.29
CA ASP A 79 6.74 3.50 -7.44
C ASP A 79 7.89 3.64 -6.43
N LEU A 80 8.02 2.65 -5.55
CA LEU A 80 9.00 2.59 -4.48
C LEU A 80 10.21 1.77 -4.92
N GLN A 81 11.38 2.20 -4.46
CA GLN A 81 12.67 1.57 -4.78
C GLN A 81 13.43 1.23 -3.51
N GLN A 82 14.57 0.55 -3.67
CA GLN A 82 15.40 0.02 -2.58
C GLN A 82 15.93 1.10 -1.59
N ALA A 83 15.88 2.38 -1.96
CA ALA A 83 16.28 3.48 -1.08
C ALA A 83 15.19 3.89 -0.07
N ILE A 84 13.99 3.32 -0.15
CA ILE A 84 12.90 3.59 0.79
C ILE A 84 13.12 2.76 2.06
N ALA A 85 13.05 3.42 3.22
CA ALA A 85 13.26 2.80 4.52
C ALA A 85 12.19 1.75 4.86
N ALA A 86 12.55 0.83 5.76
CA ALA A 86 11.62 -0.11 6.38
C ALA A 86 10.40 0.61 6.98
N ASN A 87 9.26 -0.06 6.94
CA ASN A 87 7.95 0.49 7.26
C ASN A 87 7.64 1.77 6.46
N PRO A 88 7.51 1.69 5.12
CA PRO A 88 7.32 2.86 4.27
C PRO A 88 6.21 3.78 4.78
N TYR A 89 6.57 5.04 5.03
CA TYR A 89 5.66 6.12 5.37
C TYR A 89 5.56 7.08 4.18
N ILE A 90 4.34 7.38 3.74
CA ILE A 90 4.08 8.28 2.62
C ILE A 90 2.96 9.21 3.04
N ALA A 91 3.17 10.51 2.81
CA ALA A 91 2.15 11.52 3.04
C ALA A 91 1.97 12.37 1.78
N PHE A 92 0.73 12.68 1.44
CA PHE A 92 0.40 13.53 0.30
C PHE A 92 -0.88 14.33 0.56
N PRO A 93 -1.01 15.55 -0.02
CA PRO A 93 -2.24 16.31 0.06
C PRO A 93 -3.32 15.73 -0.85
N LEU A 94 -4.56 15.75 -0.40
CA LEU A 94 -5.75 15.44 -1.19
C LEU A 94 -6.82 16.51 -0.95
N VAL A 95 -7.56 16.86 -2.00
CA VAL A 95 -8.73 17.75 -1.94
C VAL A 95 -9.95 16.96 -2.39
N VAL A 96 -11.05 17.05 -1.66
CA VAL A 96 -12.31 16.36 -2.01
C VAL A 96 -13.49 17.33 -1.99
N GLN A 97 -14.46 17.08 -2.86
CA GLN A 97 -15.70 17.88 -2.96
C GLN A 97 -16.88 17.25 -2.22
N GLY A 98 -16.79 15.97 -1.85
CA GLY A 98 -17.86 15.23 -1.21
C GLY A 98 -17.35 14.03 -0.44
N GLU A 99 -18.28 13.26 0.09
CA GLU A 99 -17.97 11.96 0.70
C GLU A 99 -17.48 10.97 -0.36
N GLY A 100 -16.70 9.98 0.07
CA GLY A 100 -16.24 8.92 -0.80
C GLY A 100 -15.49 7.84 -0.03
N THR A 101 -15.02 6.82 -0.75
CA THR A 101 -14.17 5.76 -0.20
C THR A 101 -12.77 5.85 -0.80
N LEU A 102 -11.78 6.09 0.07
CA LEU A 102 -10.38 6.02 -0.31
C LEU A 102 -9.87 4.60 -0.12
N VAL A 103 -9.55 3.93 -1.23
CA VAL A 103 -8.92 2.61 -1.26
C VAL A 103 -7.43 2.79 -1.50
N VAL A 104 -6.61 2.31 -0.56
CA VAL A 104 -5.15 2.28 -0.68
C VAL A 104 -4.74 0.84 -0.92
N ALA A 105 -3.87 0.61 -1.91
CA ALA A 105 -3.34 -0.70 -2.25
C ALA A 105 -1.83 -0.64 -2.38
N TRP A 106 -1.14 -1.59 -1.75
CA TRP A 106 0.29 -1.81 -1.89
C TRP A 106 0.54 -3.12 -2.62
N SER A 107 1.54 -3.13 -3.49
CA SER A 107 2.08 -4.35 -4.11
C SER A 107 3.59 -4.36 -4.06
N GLY A 108 4.18 -5.54 -3.97
CA GLY A 108 5.62 -5.72 -3.77
C GLY A 108 6.15 -7.01 -4.36
N ASP A 109 7.42 -7.26 -4.06
CA ASP A 109 8.11 -8.48 -4.43
C ASP A 109 7.48 -9.70 -3.72
N HIS A 110 7.77 -10.90 -4.23
CA HIS A 110 7.30 -12.18 -3.63
C HIS A 110 5.77 -12.28 -3.42
N GLY A 111 5.00 -11.57 -4.24
CA GLY A 111 3.53 -11.58 -4.16
C GLY A 111 2.98 -10.75 -3.00
N PHE A 112 3.76 -9.89 -2.36
CA PHE A 112 3.25 -8.97 -1.36
C PHE A 112 2.12 -8.11 -1.96
N ALA A 113 0.94 -8.21 -1.37
CA ALA A 113 -0.22 -7.41 -1.72
C ALA A 113 -1.02 -7.11 -0.45
N HIS A 114 -1.46 -5.87 -0.32
CA HIS A 114 -2.29 -5.46 0.81
C HIS A 114 -3.18 -4.28 0.41
N SER A 115 -4.38 -4.18 1.00
CA SER A 115 -5.28 -3.06 0.74
C SER A 115 -6.07 -2.67 1.98
N VAL A 116 -6.31 -1.38 2.12
CA VAL A 116 -7.11 -0.77 3.20
C VAL A 116 -8.09 0.22 2.56
N SER A 117 -9.33 0.22 3.04
CA SER A 117 -10.35 1.19 2.64
C SER A 117 -10.73 2.07 3.84
N VAL A 118 -10.83 3.38 3.63
CA VAL A 118 -11.30 4.34 4.64
C VAL A 118 -12.35 5.25 4.05
N ALA A 119 -13.35 5.61 4.86
CA ALA A 119 -14.35 6.59 4.46
C ALA A 119 -13.75 8.01 4.55
N VAL A 120 -13.98 8.81 3.51
CA VAL A 120 -13.68 10.23 3.47
C VAL A 120 -14.99 10.98 3.64
N LYS A 121 -15.08 11.82 4.69
CA LYS A 121 -16.31 12.55 5.05
C LYS A 121 -15.99 14.01 5.38
N PRO A 122 -15.96 14.92 4.37
CA PRO A 122 -15.83 16.34 4.62
C PRO A 122 -17.08 16.91 5.30
N GLN A 123 -16.84 17.84 6.24
CA GLN A 123 -17.87 18.68 6.85
C GLN A 123 -18.28 19.82 5.90
#